data_AF-A0A7V2RV74-F1
#
_entry.id   AF-A0A7V2RV74-F1
#
_cell.length_a   1.000
_cell.length_b   1.000
_cell.length_c   1.000
_cell.angle_alpha   90.00
_cell.angle_beta   90.00
_cell.angle_gamma   90.00
#
_symmetry.space_group_name_H-M   'P 1'
#
loop_
_entity.id
_entity.type
_entity.pdbx_description
1 polymer ?
#
loop_
_entity_poly.entity_id
_entity_poly.type
_entity_poly.pdbx_seq_one_letter_code
_entity_poly.pdbx_strand_id
1 'polypeptide(L)'
;RGWLAERGYDPLYGARPLARVIQEHIKRPLADELLFGQLAKGGKVLITIENDKPAFRFSPVEPRGGRRGEKTAEKTDISEPAI
;
A
#
# COMPACT_ATOMS: atom_id res chain seq x y z
N ARG A 1 -4.66 -9.75 -22.96
CA ARG A 1 -5.33 -10.11 -21.68
C ARG A 1 -4.93 -11.55 -21.38
N GLY A 2 -3.95 -11.80 -20.51
CA GLY A 2 -3.42 -13.17 -20.34
C GLY A 2 -2.18 -13.33 -19.47
N TRP A 3 -1.42 -12.26 -19.22
CA TRP A 3 -0.11 -12.32 -18.53
C TRP A 3 -0.08 -13.13 -17.22
N LEU A 4 -1.10 -12.98 -16.37
CA LEU A 4 -1.21 -13.76 -15.13
C LEU A 4 -1.45 -15.24 -15.39
N ALA A 5 -2.26 -15.59 -16.39
CA ALA A 5 -2.49 -16.98 -16.78
C ALA A 5 -1.22 -17.56 -17.42
N GLU A 6 -0.55 -16.84 -18.32
CA GLU A 6 0.67 -17.30 -18.97
C GLU A 6 1.82 -17.57 -17.97
N ARG A 7 1.96 -16.76 -16.93
CA ARG A 7 3.03 -16.95 -15.92
C ARG A 7 2.61 -17.78 -14.72
N GLY A 8 1.32 -17.82 -14.40
CA GLY A 8 0.77 -18.45 -13.21
C GLY A 8 0.13 -19.81 -13.44
N TYR A 9 -0.03 -20.22 -14.69
CA TYR A 9 -0.55 -21.53 -15.06
C TYR A 9 0.58 -22.43 -15.55
N ASP A 10 0.71 -23.59 -14.93
CA ASP A 10 1.60 -24.65 -15.39
C ASP A 10 0.75 -25.87 -15.77
N PRO A 11 0.93 -26.49 -16.94
CA PRO A 11 0.15 -27.65 -17.37
C PRO A 11 0.19 -28.85 -16.41
N LEU A 12 1.31 -29.06 -15.70
CA LEU A 12 1.47 -30.12 -14.71
C LEU A 12 0.88 -29.74 -13.34
N TYR A 13 0.93 -28.46 -12.97
CA TYR A 13 0.59 -28.01 -11.60
C TYR A 13 -0.67 -27.14 -11.52
N GLY A 14 -1.34 -26.87 -12.64
CA GLY A 14 -2.50 -26.00 -12.75
C GLY A 14 -2.19 -24.56 -12.31
N ALA A 15 -3.13 -23.92 -11.62
CA ALA A 15 -3.00 -22.54 -11.13
C ALA A 15 -2.18 -22.40 -9.83
N ARG A 16 -1.54 -23.46 -9.32
CA ARG A 16 -0.72 -23.39 -8.09
C ARG A 16 0.40 -22.33 -8.18
N PRO A 17 1.12 -22.19 -9.31
CA PRO A 17 2.15 -21.15 -9.45
C PRO A 17 1.59 -19.71 -9.44
N LEU A 18 0.30 -19.53 -9.76
CA LEU A 18 -0.36 -18.21 -9.86
C LEU A 18 -0.25 -17.43 -8.55
N ALA A 19 -0.43 -18.12 -7.41
CA ALA A 19 -0.31 -17.50 -6.10
C ALA A 19 1.08 -16.89 -5.88
N ARG A 20 2.12 -17.60 -6.34
CA ARG A 20 3.51 -17.12 -6.24
C ARG A 20 3.76 -15.95 -7.17
N VAL A 21 3.25 -15.98 -8.40
CA VAL A 21 3.38 -14.85 -9.35
C VAL A 21 2.75 -13.59 -8.78
N ILE A 22 1.53 -13.69 -8.25
CA ILE A 22 0.83 -12.56 -7.61
C ILE A 22 1.62 -12.08 -6.39
N GLN A 23 2.15 -12.98 -5.57
CA GLN A 23 2.90 -12.60 -4.38
C GLN A 23 4.17 -11.80 -4.74
N GLU A 24 4.98 -12.32 -5.66
CA GLU A 24 6.25 -11.73 -6.03
C GLU A 24 6.08 -10.43 -6.83
N HIS A 25 5.19 -10.42 -7.82
CA HIS A 25 5.10 -9.33 -8.78
C HIS A 25 4.05 -8.28 -8.42
N ILE A 26 3.11 -8.58 -7.52
CA ILE A 26 2.05 -7.66 -7.13
C ILE A 26 2.12 -7.34 -5.63
N LYS A 27 2.10 -8.34 -4.75
CA LYS A 27 2.02 -8.06 -3.30
C LYS A 27 3.27 -7.40 -2.74
N ARG A 28 4.47 -7.84 -3.11
CA ARG A 28 5.73 -7.23 -2.64
C ARG A 28 5.84 -5.73 -2.95
N PRO A 29 5.74 -5.28 -4.22
CA PRO A 29 5.85 -3.85 -4.52
C PRO A 29 4.72 -3.03 -3.88
N LEU A 30 3.51 -3.61 -3.75
CA LEU A 30 2.43 -2.94 -3.03
C LEU A 30 2.69 -2.81 -1.53
N ALA A 31 3.35 -3.78 -0.90
CA ALA A 31 3.67 -3.72 0.51
C ALA A 31 4.64 -2.58 0.81
N ASP A 32 5.66 -2.39 -0.04
CA ASP A 32 6.61 -1.28 0.10
C ASP A 32 5.89 0.07 -0.05
N GLU A 33 4.99 0.20 -1.04
CA GLU A 33 4.19 1.42 -1.23
C GLU A 33 3.17 1.67 -0.11
N LEU A 34 2.67 0.61 0.52
CA LEU A 34 1.76 0.69 1.66
C LEU A 34 2.50 1.11 2.94
N LEU A 35 3.75 0.69 3.11
CA LEU A 35 4.55 1.02 4.29
C LEU A 35 5.21 2.39 4.19
N PHE A 36 5.74 2.73 3.00
CA PHE A 36 6.63 3.89 2.83
C PHE A 36 6.23 4.83 1.69
N GLY A 37 5.28 4.44 0.85
CA GLY A 37 4.95 5.14 -0.37
C GLY A 37 3.60 5.88 -0.34
N GLN A 38 3.02 6.02 -1.53
CA GLN A 38 1.82 6.86 -1.74
C GLN A 38 0.55 6.24 -1.16
N LEU A 39 0.59 4.96 -0.77
CA LEU A 39 -0.54 4.23 -0.18
C LEU A 39 -0.54 4.22 1.34
N ALA A 40 0.47 4.79 2.01
CA ALA A 40 0.59 4.77 3.47
C ALA A 40 -0.60 5.39 4.22
N LYS A 41 -1.27 6.37 3.59
CA LYS A 41 -2.47 7.02 4.14
C LYS A 41 -3.78 6.46 3.59
N GLY A 42 -3.71 5.35 2.86
CA GLY A 42 -4.79 4.81 2.06
C GLY A 42 -4.83 5.39 0.65
N GLY A 43 -5.55 4.72 -0.25
CA GLY A 43 -5.54 5.03 -1.66
C GLY A 43 -6.22 3.96 -2.49
N LYS A 44 -6.28 4.19 -3.80
CA LYS A 44 -6.59 3.16 -4.79
C LYS A 44 -5.35 2.92 -5.64
N VAL A 45 -5.13 1.67 -6.01
CA VAL A 45 -4.10 1.31 -6.99
C VAL A 45 -4.75 0.63 -8.17
N LEU A 46 -4.40 1.08 -9.36
CA LEU A 46 -4.76 0.43 -10.61
C LEU A 46 -3.52 -0.30 -11.14
N ILE A 47 -3.65 -1.60 -11.33
CA ILE A 47 -2.58 -2.43 -11.88
C ILE A 47 -2.93 -2.76 -13.32
N THR A 48 -2.06 -2.37 -14.24
CA THR A 48 -2.15 -2.71 -15.66
C THR A 48 -0.93 -3.53 -16.06
N ILE A 49 -1.00 -4.23 -17.19
CA ILE A 49 0.17 -4.89 -17.76
C ILE A 49 0.63 -4.07 -18.95
N GLU A 50 1.84 -3.54 -18.88
CA GLU A 50 2.50 -2.78 -19.94
C GLU A 50 3.86 -3.44 -20.21
N ASN A 51 4.14 -3.80 -21.48
CA ASN A 51 5.40 -4.44 -21.89
C ASN A 51 5.79 -5.66 -21.04
N ASP A 52 4.85 -6.61 -20.85
CA ASP A 52 5.09 -7.84 -20.07
C ASP A 52 5.49 -7.65 -18.60
N LYS A 53 5.18 -6.47 -18.05
CA LYS A 53 5.44 -6.12 -16.65
C LYS A 53 4.20 -5.48 -16.02
N PRO A 54 3.96 -5.72 -14.71
CA PRO A 54 2.93 -5.00 -13.98
C PRO A 54 3.33 -3.52 -13.83
N ALA A 55 2.49 -2.65 -14.37
CA ALA A 55 2.56 -1.21 -14.18
C ALA A 55 1.57 -0.80 -13.09
N PHE A 56 2.04 -0.02 -12.12
CA PHE A 56 1.25 0.43 -10.99
C PHE A 56 0.92 1.91 -11.14
N ARG A 57 -0.36 2.26 -11.12
CA ARG A 57 -0.82 3.65 -11.04
C ARG A 57 -1.51 3.86 -9.70
N PHE A 58 -0.91 4.73 -8.89
CA PHE A 58 -1.43 5.06 -7.57
C PHE A 58 -2.32 6.31 -7.65
N SER A 59 -3.47 6.23 -7.01
CA SER A 59 -4.36 7.37 -6.77
C SER A 59 -4.51 7.49 -5.25
N PRO A 60 -3.63 8.26 -4.58
CA PRO A 60 -3.79 8.51 -3.16
C PRO A 60 -5.11 9.23 -2.94
N VAL A 61 -5.94 8.70 -2.04
CA VAL A 61 -7.07 9.48 -1.53
C VAL A 61 -6.55 10.25 -0.33
N GLU A 62 -6.83 11.55 -0.26
CA GLU A 62 -6.58 12.29 0.97
C GLU A 62 -7.22 11.52 2.13
N PRO A 63 -6.48 11.33 3.24
CA PRO A 63 -7.01 10.58 4.37
C PRO A 63 -8.28 11.29 4.82
N ARG A 64 -9.44 10.65 4.64
CA ARG A 64 -10.64 11.06 5.34
C ARG A 64 -10.33 10.89 6.82
N GLY A 65 -10.00 12.01 7.47
CA GLY A 65 -9.65 12.08 8.88
C GLY A 65 -10.68 11.34 9.72
N GLY A 66 -10.27 10.19 10.25
CA GLY A 66 -11.00 9.52 11.31
C GLY A 66 -10.79 10.30 12.60
N ARG A 67 -11.84 10.98 13.08
CA ARG A 67 -11.95 11.45 14.46
C ARG A 67 -11.62 10.31 15.42
N ARG A 68 -10.47 10.36 16.09
CA ARG A 68 -10.25 9.68 17.38
C ARG A 68 -9.02 10.26 18.07
N GLY A 69 -9.25 11.08 19.10
CA GLY A 69 -8.23 11.42 20.10
C GLY A 69 -7.96 12.91 20.34
N GLU A 70 -8.98 13.74 20.50
CA GLU A 70 -8.82 14.97 21.27
C GLU A 70 -8.85 14.59 22.76
N LYS A 71 -7.69 14.61 23.42
CA LYS A 71 -7.53 15.01 24.82
C LYS A 71 -6.10 15.53 25.02
N THR A 72 -6.01 16.85 24.96
CA THR A 72 -5.40 17.72 25.98
C THR A 72 -4.26 17.10 26.80
N ALA A 73 -3.03 17.50 26.48
CA ALA A 73 -2.03 17.82 27.49
C ALA A 73 -1.68 19.29 27.28
N GLU A 74 -2.42 20.11 28.02
CA GLU A 74 -2.29 21.54 28.16
C GLU A 74 -0.85 21.90 28.54
N LYS A 75 -0.29 22.87 27.82
CA LYS A 75 0.85 23.64 28.28
C LYS A 75 0.45 24.29 29.61
N THR A 76 1.21 24.00 30.66
CA THR A 76 1.48 25.01 31.68
C THR A 76 2.97 25.23 31.70
N ASP A 77 3.37 26.15 30.83
CA ASP A 77 4.48 27.06 31.08
C ASP A 77 4.13 27.82 32.36
N ILE A 78 4.75 27.46 33.47
CA ILE A 78 4.93 28.38 34.59
C ILE A 78 6.40 28.75 34.62
N SER A 79 6.72 29.77 33.84
CA SER A 79 7.83 30.66 34.10
C SER A 79 7.49 31.55 35.31
N GLU A 80 8.18 31.31 36.44
CA GLU A 80 8.72 32.24 37.46
C GLU A 80 7.81 33.31 38.15
N PRO A 81 8.07 33.71 39.43
CA PRO A 81 9.35 34.32 39.85
C PRO A 81 9.83 34.05 41.30
N ALA A 82 11.08 34.49 41.51
CA ALA A 82 11.87 34.68 42.74
C ALA A 82 11.12 34.88 44.08
N ILE A 83 11.60 34.18 45.12
CA ILE A 83 12.25 34.71 46.35
C ILE A 83 13.35 33.74 46.77
#